data_AF-A0A7S3GCI0-F1
#
_entry.id   AF-A0A7S3GCI0-F1
#
_cell.length_a   1.000
_cell.length_b   1.000
_cell.length_c   1.000
_cell.angle_alpha   90.00
_cell.angle_beta   90.00
_cell.angle_gamma   90.00
#
_symmetry.space_group_name_H-M   'P 1'
#
loop_
_entity.id
_entity.type
_entity.pdbx_description
1 polymer ?
#
loop_
_entity_poly.entity_id
_entity_poly.type
_entity_poly.pdbx_seq_one_letter_code
_entity_poly.pdbx_strand_id
1 'polypeptide(L)'
;VGDGCDGDIYTIAIDSASNVLFMGGAFLSCGNVSTPYIASYDIANASYASLGVPLTGPVNKIVVSSGGWSTLYVGGNFTVTDGSGQTVSNAAIYQSNTNEWSSLGNPNAPIRAIALQGDVVYLGGDFTTIGGESISGLAVKAGDYFLPIDGAPT
;
A
#
# COMPACT_ATOMS: atom_id res chain seq x y z
N VAL A 1 -24.55 7.57 -14.72
CA VAL A 1 -24.11 8.10 -13.41
C VAL A 1 -23.16 7.05 -12.88
N GLY A 2 -21.88 7.41 -12.71
CA GLY A 2 -20.85 6.45 -12.33
C GLY A 2 -21.04 6.07 -10.87
N ASP A 3 -21.30 4.79 -10.62
CA ASP A 3 -21.37 4.25 -9.27
C ASP A 3 -19.96 4.43 -8.64
N GLY A 4 -19.87 5.32 -7.65
CA GLY A 4 -18.65 5.61 -6.91
C GLY A 4 -18.31 4.48 -5.93
N CYS A 5 -17.43 4.76 -4.98
CA CYS A 5 -17.19 3.84 -3.86
C CYS A 5 -18.21 4.07 -2.74
N ASP A 6 -18.54 3.01 -2.01
CA ASP A 6 -19.55 3.00 -0.93
C ASP A 6 -19.07 3.56 0.42
N GLY A 7 -17.83 4.04 0.48
CA GLY A 7 -17.21 4.59 1.68
C GLY A 7 -16.15 5.64 1.39
N ASP A 8 -15.46 6.08 2.44
CA ASP A 8 -14.50 7.17 2.36
C ASP A 8 -13.22 6.73 1.64
N ILE A 9 -12.75 7.57 0.73
CA ILE A 9 -11.45 7.43 0.07
C ILE A 9 -10.44 8.31 0.81
N TYR A 10 -9.43 7.70 1.41
CA TYR A 10 -8.39 8.43 2.14
C TYR A 10 -7.20 8.81 1.26
N THR A 11 -6.95 8.05 0.20
CA THR A 11 -5.79 8.25 -0.66
C THR A 11 -6.09 7.83 -2.10
N ILE A 12 -5.45 8.51 -3.03
CA ILE A 12 -5.41 8.14 -4.44
C ILE A 12 -3.97 8.17 -4.96
N ALA A 13 -3.67 7.32 -5.92
CA ALA A 13 -2.40 7.33 -6.64
C ALA A 13 -2.64 6.98 -8.11
N ILE A 14 -2.02 7.72 -9.03
CA ILE A 14 -2.17 7.49 -10.47
C ILE A 14 -0.88 6.86 -10.98
N ASP A 15 -1.01 5.74 -11.67
CA ASP A 15 0.03 5.25 -12.56
C ASP A 15 -0.20 5.82 -13.96
N SER A 16 0.57 6.83 -14.32
CA SER A 16 0.46 7.50 -15.63
C SER A 16 0.96 6.64 -16.79
N ALA A 17 1.75 5.60 -16.54
CA ALA A 17 2.25 4.71 -17.59
C ALA A 17 1.16 3.71 -18.02
N SER A 18 0.40 3.18 -17.08
CA SER A 18 -0.70 2.24 -17.33
C SER A 18 -2.08 2.89 -17.42
N ASN A 19 -2.19 4.18 -17.12
CA ASN A 19 -3.45 4.94 -17.05
C ASN A 19 -4.46 4.34 -16.05
N VAL A 20 -3.93 3.88 -14.91
CA VAL A 20 -4.71 3.29 -13.82
C VAL A 20 -4.67 4.21 -12.60
N LEU A 21 -5.86 4.50 -12.07
CA LEU A 21 -6.05 5.18 -10.79
C LEU A 21 -6.25 4.15 -9.68
N PHE A 22 -5.43 4.21 -8.65
CA PHE A 22 -5.58 3.42 -7.44
C PHE A 22 -6.20 4.25 -6.33
N MET A 23 -7.12 3.65 -5.60
CA MET A 23 -7.86 4.28 -4.51
C MET A 23 -7.74 3.40 -3.28
N GLY A 24 -7.49 4.02 -2.14
CA GLY A 24 -7.42 3.37 -0.83
C GLY A 24 -8.26 4.11 0.19
N GLY A 25 -8.93 3.38 1.07
CA GLY A 25 -9.78 4.00 2.07
C GLY A 25 -10.56 3.01 2.93
N ALA A 26 -11.71 3.46 3.43
CA ALA A 26 -12.64 2.70 4.27
C ALA A 26 -13.93 2.34 3.50
N PHE A 27 -13.78 1.80 2.29
CA PHE A 27 -14.87 1.32 1.45
C PHE A 27 -14.84 -0.20 1.31
N LEU A 28 -15.95 -0.81 0.92
CA LEU A 28 -16.07 -2.25 0.66
C LEU A 28 -16.30 -2.57 -0.82
N SER A 29 -16.87 -1.61 -1.56
CA SER A 29 -17.15 -1.77 -2.99
C SER A 29 -16.99 -0.45 -3.74
N CYS A 30 -16.61 -0.56 -5.01
CA CYS A 30 -16.59 0.55 -5.96
C CYS A 30 -17.31 0.11 -7.22
N GLY A 31 -18.32 0.88 -7.61
CA GLY A 31 -19.26 0.46 -8.64
C GLY A 31 -19.98 -0.84 -8.29
N ASN A 32 -19.93 -1.82 -9.18
CA ASN A 32 -20.50 -3.15 -8.97
C ASN A 32 -19.42 -4.19 -8.59
N VAL A 33 -18.23 -3.75 -8.18
CA VAL A 33 -17.09 -4.63 -7.86
C VAL A 33 -16.79 -4.57 -6.37
N SER A 34 -16.84 -5.74 -5.72
CA SER A 34 -16.40 -5.91 -4.33
C SER A 34 -14.87 -5.78 -4.26
N THR A 35 -14.40 -4.71 -3.64
CA THR A 35 -12.99 -4.29 -3.62
C THR A 35 -12.68 -3.68 -2.25
N PRO A 36 -12.67 -4.47 -1.17
CA PRO A 36 -12.58 -3.90 0.16
C PRO A 36 -11.25 -3.17 0.37
N TYR A 37 -11.37 -1.90 0.77
CA TYR A 37 -10.34 -0.96 1.18
C TYR A 37 -9.33 -0.53 0.11
N ILE A 38 -9.23 -1.25 -1.01
CA ILE A 38 -8.39 -0.89 -2.15
C ILE A 38 -9.03 -1.30 -3.47
N ALA A 39 -8.99 -0.38 -4.44
CA ALA A 39 -9.52 -0.58 -5.79
C ALA A 39 -8.60 0.07 -6.82
N SER A 40 -8.57 -0.51 -8.02
CA SER A 40 -8.02 0.13 -9.20
C SER A 40 -9.15 0.54 -10.13
N TYR A 41 -8.92 1.60 -10.89
CA TYR A 41 -9.81 2.14 -11.90
C TYR A 41 -9.03 2.37 -13.17
N ASP A 42 -9.36 1.61 -14.21
CA ASP A 42 -8.84 1.82 -15.55
C ASP A 42 -9.54 3.05 -16.15
N ILE A 43 -8.76 4.11 -16.37
CA ILE A 43 -9.27 5.39 -16.85
C ILE A 43 -9.68 5.31 -18.34
N ALA A 44 -9.04 4.44 -19.12
CA ALA A 44 -9.34 4.28 -20.54
C ALA A 44 -10.64 3.50 -20.77
N ASN A 45 -10.88 2.47 -19.95
CA ASN A 45 -12.04 1.58 -20.06
C ASN A 45 -13.17 1.92 -19.09
N ALA A 46 -12.96 2.91 -18.21
CA ALA A 46 -13.90 3.34 -17.17
C ALA A 46 -14.40 2.19 -16.28
N SER A 47 -13.49 1.29 -15.88
CA SER A 47 -13.82 0.06 -15.16
C SER A 47 -13.04 -0.08 -13.85
N TYR A 48 -13.71 -0.54 -12.80
CA TYR A 48 -13.09 -0.89 -11.52
C TYR A 48 -12.58 -2.33 -11.50
N ALA A 49 -11.49 -2.57 -10.77
CA ALA A 49 -10.99 -3.91 -10.48
C ALA A 49 -10.44 -4.03 -9.04
N SER A 50 -10.45 -5.25 -8.52
CA SER A 50 -9.80 -5.62 -7.26
C SER A 50 -8.30 -5.84 -7.47
N LEU A 51 -7.49 -5.55 -6.43
CA LEU A 51 -6.07 -5.87 -6.42
C LEU A 51 -5.83 -7.13 -5.58
N GLY A 52 -5.34 -8.21 -6.21
CA GLY A 52 -4.97 -9.44 -5.52
C GLY A 52 -6.04 -9.97 -4.55
N VAL A 53 -5.57 -10.48 -3.40
CA VAL A 53 -6.43 -10.89 -2.28
C VAL A 53 -6.95 -9.65 -1.54
N PRO A 54 -8.23 -9.63 -1.11
CA PRO A 54 -8.82 -8.49 -0.41
C PRO A 54 -8.11 -8.18 0.92
N LEU A 55 -8.01 -6.89 1.24
CA LEU A 55 -7.54 -6.40 2.52
C LEU A 55 -8.60 -6.57 3.61
N THR A 56 -8.18 -6.68 4.87
CA THR A 56 -9.10 -6.81 6.02
C THR A 56 -9.44 -5.49 6.71
N GLY A 57 -8.77 -4.39 6.35
CA GLY A 57 -8.94 -3.09 6.99
C GLY A 57 -8.50 -1.91 6.12
N PRO A 58 -8.70 -0.67 6.59
CA PRO A 58 -8.58 0.52 5.77
C PRO A 58 -7.14 0.85 5.37
N VAL A 59 -7.02 1.38 4.15
CA VAL A 59 -5.78 1.91 3.60
C VAL A 59 -5.69 3.41 3.82
N ASN A 60 -4.62 3.87 4.46
CA ASN A 60 -4.39 5.29 4.73
C ASN A 60 -3.58 5.97 3.63
N LYS A 61 -2.63 5.25 3.00
CA LYS A 61 -1.73 5.81 2.00
C LYS A 61 -1.39 4.79 0.91
N ILE A 62 -1.40 5.24 -0.33
CA ILE A 62 -0.90 4.50 -1.49
C ILE A 62 0.13 5.39 -2.21
N VAL A 63 1.23 4.79 -2.63
CA VAL A 63 2.22 5.43 -3.51
C VAL A 63 2.62 4.45 -4.61
N VAL A 64 2.69 4.93 -5.84
CA VAL A 64 3.13 4.15 -7.00
C VAL A 64 4.60 4.48 -7.28
N SER A 65 5.44 3.46 -7.51
CA SER A 65 6.81 3.68 -7.97
C SER A 65 6.85 4.00 -9.46
N SER A 66 7.70 4.97 -9.82
CA SER A 66 7.99 5.33 -11.20
C SER A 66 9.04 4.39 -11.80
N GLY A 67 8.61 3.19 -12.18
CA GLY A 67 9.41 2.23 -12.94
C GLY A 67 8.49 1.48 -13.91
N GLY A 68 9.01 0.91 -14.99
CA GLY A 68 8.20 0.25 -16.03
C GLY A 68 7.31 -0.91 -15.55
N TRP A 69 7.40 -1.29 -14.27
CA TRP A 69 6.48 -2.18 -13.57
C TRP A 69 5.82 -1.41 -12.42
N SER A 70 4.49 -1.38 -12.37
CA SER A 70 3.71 -0.67 -11.35
C SER A 70 3.83 -1.40 -10.01
N THR A 71 4.84 -1.02 -9.23
CA THR A 71 4.95 -1.44 -7.83
C THR A 71 4.20 -0.43 -6.97
N LEU A 72 3.25 -0.92 -6.19
CA LEU A 72 2.43 -0.14 -5.29
C LEU A 72 2.89 -0.34 -3.85
N TYR A 73 3.08 0.75 -3.14
CA TYR A 73 3.38 0.76 -1.71
C TYR A 73 2.12 1.20 -0.97
N VAL A 74 1.62 0.35 -0.09
CA VAL A 74 0.35 0.52 0.59
C VAL A 74 0.58 0.51 2.09
N GLY A 75 0.08 1.54 2.76
CA GLY A 75 0.16 1.70 4.21
C GLY A 75 -1.21 1.96 4.80
N GLY A 76 -1.51 1.33 5.93
CA GLY A 76 -2.81 1.46 6.58
C GLY A 76 -2.91 0.67 7.87
N ASN A 77 -4.15 0.38 8.26
CA ASN A 77 -4.48 -0.51 9.37
C ASN A 77 -5.18 -1.74 8.80
N PHE A 78 -4.42 -2.67 8.24
CA PHE A 78 -4.94 -3.83 7.54
C PHE A 78 -4.05 -5.04 7.72
N THR A 79 -4.61 -6.21 7.44
CA THR A 79 -3.86 -7.43 7.17
C THR A 79 -4.20 -7.96 5.77
N VAL A 80 -3.24 -8.66 5.17
CA VAL A 80 -3.40 -9.32 3.86
C VAL A 80 -2.53 -10.57 3.80
N THR A 81 -2.91 -11.53 2.98
CA THR A 81 -2.09 -12.71 2.70
C THR A 81 -1.17 -12.41 1.52
N ASP A 82 0.14 -12.59 1.71
CA ASP A 82 1.11 -12.48 0.61
C ASP A 82 1.09 -13.69 -0.33
N GLY A 83 1.84 -13.60 -1.44
CA GLY A 83 1.95 -14.70 -2.42
C GLY A 83 2.50 -16.02 -1.84
N SER A 84 3.15 -15.98 -0.67
CA SER A 84 3.67 -17.16 0.03
C SER A 84 2.72 -17.73 1.10
N GLY A 85 1.55 -17.10 1.30
CA GLY A 85 0.58 -17.52 2.31
C GLY A 85 0.83 -16.94 3.70
N GLN A 86 1.77 -16.01 3.87
CA GLN A 86 2.05 -15.34 5.15
C GLN A 86 1.13 -14.14 5.35
N THR A 87 0.81 -13.84 6.60
CA THR A 87 0.05 -12.63 6.96
C THR A 87 0.97 -11.42 7.00
N VAL A 88 0.69 -10.44 6.15
CA VAL A 88 1.32 -9.13 6.11
C VAL A 88 0.43 -8.12 6.83
N SER A 89 1.02 -7.27 7.66
CA SER A 89 0.28 -6.30 8.48
C SER A 89 0.75 -4.87 8.23
N ASN A 90 -0.20 -3.95 8.14
CA ASN A 90 -0.06 -2.47 8.15
C ASN A 90 0.72 -1.83 6.98
N ALA A 91 1.67 -2.54 6.38
CA ALA A 91 2.46 -2.07 5.25
C ALA A 91 2.74 -3.23 4.27
N ALA A 92 2.32 -3.05 3.03
CA ALA A 92 2.46 -4.06 1.98
C ALA A 92 2.90 -3.44 0.66
N ILE A 93 3.57 -4.26 -0.16
CA ILE A 93 3.89 -3.95 -1.54
C ILE A 93 3.02 -4.82 -2.43
N TYR A 94 2.36 -4.22 -3.42
CA TYR A 94 1.65 -4.95 -4.46
C TYR A 94 2.40 -4.85 -5.79
N GLN A 95 2.57 -6.00 -6.44
CA GLN A 95 3.21 -6.09 -7.74
C GLN A 95 2.17 -6.42 -8.82
N SER A 96 2.02 -5.53 -9.81
CA SER A 96 1.00 -5.68 -10.86
C SER A 96 1.27 -6.82 -11.84
N ASN A 97 2.52 -7.26 -12.00
CA ASN A 97 2.93 -8.34 -12.90
C ASN A 97 2.56 -9.74 -12.35
N THR A 98 2.67 -9.94 -11.04
CA THR A 98 2.33 -11.21 -10.37
C THR A 98 0.94 -11.18 -9.75
N ASN A 99 0.34 -10.00 -9.58
CA ASN A 99 -0.92 -9.81 -8.85
C ASN A 99 -0.83 -10.30 -7.39
N GLU A 100 0.35 -10.12 -6.79
CA GLU A 100 0.65 -10.60 -5.44
C GLU A 100 1.02 -9.45 -4.50
N TRP A 101 0.68 -9.65 -3.24
CA TRP A 101 1.13 -8.84 -2.11
C TRP A 101 2.44 -9.39 -1.56
N SER A 102 3.25 -8.52 -0.97
CA SER A 102 4.46 -8.84 -0.22
C SER A 102 4.63 -7.88 0.96
N SER A 103 5.40 -8.29 1.97
CA SER A 103 5.63 -7.49 3.17
C SER A 103 6.48 -6.25 2.90
N LEU A 104 6.08 -5.12 3.50
CA LEU A 104 6.92 -3.92 3.64
C LEU A 104 7.43 -3.78 5.08
N GLY A 105 7.84 -4.89 5.69
CA GLY A 105 8.47 -4.93 7.01
C GLY A 105 7.51 -5.19 8.18
N ASN A 106 6.22 -5.41 7.94
CA ASN A 106 5.25 -5.76 9.00
C ASN A 106 5.30 -4.86 10.25
N PRO A 107 5.12 -3.54 10.13
CA PRO A 107 5.10 -2.66 11.29
C PRO A 107 3.99 -3.06 12.27
N ASN A 108 4.24 -2.90 13.56
CA ASN A 108 3.30 -3.33 14.60
C ASN A 108 2.09 -2.39 14.81
N ALA A 109 2.07 -1.24 14.14
CA ALA A 109 0.97 -0.30 14.18
C ALA A 109 0.75 0.36 12.80
N PRO A 110 -0.38 1.07 12.61
CA PRO A 110 -0.75 1.61 11.31
C PRO A 110 0.27 2.56 10.72
N ILE A 111 0.49 2.43 9.41
CA ILE A 111 1.22 3.42 8.62
C ILE A 111 0.26 4.51 8.17
N ARG A 112 0.69 5.77 8.34
CA ARG A 112 -0.09 6.98 7.98
C ARG A 112 0.48 7.70 6.77
N ALA A 113 1.78 7.59 6.54
CA ALA A 113 2.47 8.27 5.45
C ALA A 113 3.52 7.35 4.82
N ILE A 114 3.63 7.46 3.49
CA ILE A 114 4.64 6.80 2.67
C ILE A 114 5.15 7.85 1.68
N ALA A 115 6.47 7.91 1.49
CA ALA A 115 7.10 8.70 0.43
C ALA A 115 8.20 7.88 -0.24
N LEU A 116 8.43 8.15 -1.53
CA LEU A 116 9.46 7.48 -2.32
C LEU A 116 10.48 8.51 -2.83
N GLN A 117 11.76 8.15 -2.80
CA GLN A 117 12.84 8.89 -3.45
C GLN A 117 13.80 7.91 -4.11
N GLY A 118 13.66 7.73 -5.43
CA GLY A 118 14.36 6.64 -6.12
C GLY A 118 13.93 5.29 -5.54
N ASP A 119 14.91 4.48 -5.12
CA ASP A 119 14.67 3.17 -4.50
C ASP A 119 14.47 3.23 -2.98
N VAL A 120 14.48 4.44 -2.39
CA VAL A 120 14.32 4.64 -0.95
C VAL A 120 12.85 4.85 -0.60
N VAL A 121 12.36 4.10 0.39
CA VAL A 121 10.99 4.20 0.90
C VAL A 121 11.02 4.81 2.31
N TYR A 122 10.28 5.88 2.52
CA TYR A 122 10.09 6.50 3.83
C TYR A 122 8.71 6.13 4.36
N LEU A 123 8.65 5.62 5.59
CA LEU A 123 7.43 5.17 6.26
C LEU A 123 7.23 5.97 7.55
N GLY A 124 6.08 6.62 7.66
CA GLY A 124 5.67 7.37 8.86
C GLY A 124 4.37 6.82 9.43
N GLY A 125 4.29 6.66 10.75
CA GLY A 125 3.10 6.13 11.40
C GLY A 125 3.20 6.05 12.92
N ASP A 126 2.35 5.22 13.51
CA ASP A 126 2.25 5.05 14.97
C ASP A 126 3.06 3.84 15.48
N PHE A 127 3.89 3.24 14.63
CA PHE A 127 4.62 2.00 14.92
C PHE A 127 5.79 2.24 15.85
N THR A 128 6.13 1.21 16.61
CA THR A 128 7.33 1.16 17.47
C THR A 128 8.31 0.09 17.05
N THR A 129 7.89 -0.81 16.14
CA THR A 129 8.75 -1.80 15.50
C THR A 129 8.42 -1.95 14.02
N ILE A 130 9.44 -2.23 13.21
CA ILE A 130 9.32 -2.56 11.78
C ILE A 130 10.53 -3.39 11.34
N GLY A 131 10.30 -4.38 10.47
CA GLY A 131 11.36 -5.27 9.97
C GLY A 131 12.00 -6.16 11.05
N GLY A 132 11.37 -6.27 12.22
CA GLY A 132 11.96 -6.92 13.40
C GLY A 132 12.84 -6.00 14.25
N GLU A 133 13.00 -4.72 13.87
CA GLU A 133 13.80 -3.73 14.59
C GLU A 133 12.94 -2.74 15.37
N SER A 134 13.49 -2.19 16.46
CA SER A 134 12.85 -1.19 17.32
C SER A 134 12.99 0.23 16.76
N ILE A 135 12.37 0.49 15.62
CA ILE A 135 12.29 1.82 15.00
C ILE A 135 10.91 2.40 15.25
N SER A 136 10.84 3.61 15.79
CA SER A 136 9.57 4.24 16.17
C SER A 136 9.22 5.44 15.29
N GLY A 137 7.98 5.47 14.81
CA GLY A 137 7.35 6.63 14.16
C GLY A 137 7.80 6.91 12.73
N LEU A 138 9.10 6.85 12.44
CA LEU A 138 9.68 7.15 11.12
C LEU A 138 10.81 6.17 10.79
N ALA A 139 10.65 5.44 9.69
CA ALA A 139 11.61 4.46 9.20
C ALA A 139 11.95 4.72 7.74
N VAL A 140 13.19 4.42 7.37
CA VAL A 140 13.69 4.48 5.99
C VAL A 140 14.05 3.08 5.56
N LYS A 141 13.46 2.59 4.48
CA LYS A 141 13.84 1.33 3.84
C LYS A 141 14.74 1.62 2.64
N ALA A 142 15.96 1.10 2.69
CA ALA A 142 16.92 1.14 1.59
C ALA A 142 17.44 -0.28 1.35
N GLY A 143 17.04 -0.89 0.23
CA GLY A 143 17.24 -2.33 0.02
C GLY A 143 16.44 -3.15 1.04
N ASP A 144 17.06 -4.12 1.70
CA ASP A 144 16.41 -4.99 2.69
C ASP A 144 16.46 -4.45 4.14
N TYR A 145 17.16 -3.34 4.36
CA TYR A 145 17.37 -2.78 5.69
C TYR A 145 16.40 -1.64 5.99
N PHE A 146 15.94 -1.58 7.24
CA PHE A 146 15.27 -0.42 7.81
C PHE A 146 16.26 0.36 8.66
N LEU A 147 16.24 1.68 8.55
CA LEU A 147 17.09 2.58 9.31
C LEU A 147 16.24 3.67 9.97
N PRO A 148 16.53 4.04 11.23
CA PRO A 148 15.98 5.26 11.80
C PRO A 148 16.64 6.48 11.11
N ILE A 149 15.91 7.59 10.99
CA ILE A 149 16.41 8.78 10.27
C ILE A 149 17.52 9.53 11.03
N ASP A 150 17.64 9.34 12.35
CA ASP A 150 18.58 10.02 13.24
C ASP A 150 19.94 9.32 13.39
N GLY A 151 20.12 8.16 12.74
CA GLY A 151 21.43 7.57 12.50
C GLY A 151 21.76 6.34 13.34
N ALA A 152 22.03 5.26 12.59
CA ALA A 152 22.72 4.01 12.91
C ALA A 152 22.10 3.06 13.96
N PRO A 153 22.06 1.74 13.66
CA PRO A 153 21.88 0.73 14.68
C PRO A 153 23.07 0.78 15.65
N THR A 154 22.77 0.83 16.95
CA THR A 154 23.75 0.55 18.01
C THR A 154 24.07 -0.92 18.08
#